data_AF-A0A822GUZ6-F1
#
_entry.id   AF-A0A822GUZ6-F1
#
_cell.length_a   1.000
_cell.length_b   1.000
_cell.length_c   1.000
_cell.angle_alpha   90.00
_cell.angle_beta   90.00
_cell.angle_gamma   90.00
#
_symmetry.space_group_name_H-M   'P 1'
#
loop_
_entity.id
_entity.type
_entity.pdbx_description
1 polymer ?
#
loop_
_entity_poly.entity_id
_entity_poly.type
_entity_poly.pdbx_seq_one_letter_code
_entity_poly.pdbx_strand_id
1 'polypeptide(L)' 'MITDIRNHLDSCLPCAQNNYRRQKLPGKLKPIQPP' A
#
# COMPACT_ATOMS: atom_id res chain seq x y z
N MET A 1 12.21 20.62 -1.88
CA MET A 1 10.87 20.91 -2.45
C MET A 1 10.21 19.67 -3.05
N ILE A 2 10.67 19.11 -4.18
CA ILE A 2 10.03 17.91 -4.78
C ILE A 2 10.11 16.70 -3.84
N THR A 3 11.21 16.55 -3.11
CA THR A 3 11.43 15.53 -2.09
C THR A 3 10.44 15.64 -0.93
N ASP A 4 10.14 16.85 -0.47
CA ASP A 4 9.23 17.09 0.66
C ASP A 4 7.78 16.75 0.30
N ILE A 5 7.37 17.07 -0.94
CA ILE A 5 6.06 16.71 -1.47
C ILE A 5 5.92 15.18 -1.57
N ARG A 6 6.96 14.49 -2.04
CA ARG A 6 6.97 13.02 -2.10
C ARG A 6 6.89 12.40 -0.71
N ASN A 7 7.66 12.91 0.24
CA ASN A 7 7.63 12.45 1.63
C ASN A 7 6.24 12.64 2.25
N HIS A 8 5.58 13.78 1.98
CA HIS A 8 4.22 14.02 2.44
C HIS A 8 3.22 13.02 1.84
N LEU A 9 3.29 12.77 0.53
CA LEU A 9 2.44 11.78 -0.14
C LEU A 9 2.69 10.34 0.35
N ASP A 10 3.93 9.98 0.66
CA ASP A 10 4.28 8.67 1.21
C ASP A 10 3.84 8.51 2.67
N SER A 11 3.87 9.59 3.47
CA SER A 11 3.33 9.60 4.84
C SER A 11 1.81 9.61 4.91
N CYS A 12 1.12 9.95 3.81
CA CYS A 12 -0.33 10.00 3.76
C CYS A 12 -0.89 8.56 3.70
N LEU A 13 -1.26 8.02 4.86
CA LEU A 13 -1.94 6.72 5.00
C LEU A 13 -3.15 6.54 4.07
N PRO A 14 -4.13 7.47 4.01
CA PRO A 14 -5.28 7.30 3.12
C PRO A 14 -4.87 7.34 1.65
N CYS A 15 -3.84 8.11 1.29
CA CYS A 15 -3.29 8.12 -0.06
C CYS A 15 -2.63 6.78 -0.39
N ALA A 16 -1.87 6.19 0.53
CA ALA A 16 -1.22 4.90 0.34
C ALA A 16 -2.23 3.74 0.22
N GLN A 17 -3.33 3.78 0.98
CA GLN A 17 -4.39 2.77 0.97
C GLN A 17 -5.29 2.86 -0.27
N ASN A 18 -5.63 4.07 -0.72
CA ASN A 18 -6.51 4.28 -1.87
C ASN A 18 -5.76 4.37 -3.21
N ASN A 19 -4.43 4.31 -3.20
CA ASN A 19 -3.65 4.31 -4.43
C ASN A 19 -3.82 2.97 -5.16
N TYR A 20 -4.66 2.96 -6.18
CA TYR A 20 -4.93 1.79 -7.03
C TYR A 20 -3.66 1.18 -7.65
N ARG A 21 -2.59 1.96 -7.84
CA ARG A 21 -1.30 1.46 -8.35
C ARG A 21 -0.51 0.71 -7.29
N ARG A 22 -0.72 1.02 -6.00
CA ARG A 22 -0.09 0.36 -4.85
C ARG A 22 -0.95 -0.75 -4.26
N GLN A 23 -2.17 -0.95 -4.77
CA GLN A 23 -2.94 -2.14 -4.41
C GLN A 23 -2.08 -3.35 -4.73
N LYS A 24 -1.72 -4.09 -3.67
CA LYS A 24 -1.09 -5.39 -3.85
C LYS A 24 -2.04 -6.18 -4.74
N LEU A 25 -1.49 -6.74 -5.82
CA LEU A 25 -2.19 -7.78 -6.57
C LEU A 25 -2.77 -8.74 -5.53
N PRO A 26 -4.04 -9.17 -5.66
CA PRO A 26 -4.61 -10.15 -4.76
C PRO A 26 -3.71 -11.38 -4.78
N GLY A 27 -2.80 -11.44 -3.80
CA GLY A 27 -1.94 -12.58 -3.60
C GLY A 27 -2.90 -13.70 -3.29
N LYS A 28 -2.66 -14.88 -3.87
CA LYS A 28 -3.33 -16.09 -3.40
C LYS A 28 -3.04 -16.15 -1.90
N LEU A 29 -4.01 -15.76 -1.07
CA LEU A 29 -3.90 -15.84 0.37
C LEU A 29 -3.49 -17.29 0.63
N LYS A 30 -2.32 -17.48 1.23
CA LYS A 30 -1.89 -18.84 1.57
C LYS A 30 -3.01 -19.42 2.43
N PRO A 31 -3.56 -20.59 2.08
CA PRO A 31 -4.56 -21.23 2.91
C PRO A 31 -4.01 -21.34 4.33
N ILE A 32 -4.80 -20.93 5.32
CA ILE A 32 -4.48 -21.20 6.71
C ILE A 32 -4.52 -22.72 6.84
N GLN A 33 -3.37 -23.36 7.03
CA GLN A 33 -3.33 -24.80 7.33
C GLN A 33 -4.00 -24.98 8.70
N PRO A 34 -5.03 -25.84 8.82
CA PRO A 34 -5.57 -26.18 10.12
C PRO A 34 -4.51 -26.91 10.97
N PRO A 35 -4.59 -26.80 12.31
CA PRO A 35 -3.70 -27.50 13.24
C PRO A 35 -3.81 -29.02 13.15
#